data_AF-A0A927QLL9-F1
#
_entry.id   AF-A0A927QLL9-F1
#
_cell.length_a   1.000
_cell.length_b   1.000
_cell.length_c   1.000
_cell.angle_alpha   90.00
_cell.angle_beta   90.00
_cell.angle_gamma   90.00
#
_symmetry.space_group_name_H-M   'P 1'
#
loop_
_entity.id
_entity.type
_entity.pdbx_description
1 polymer ?
#
loop_
_entity_poly.entity_id
_entity_poly.type
_entity_poly.pdbx_seq_one_letter_code
_entity_poly.pdbx_strand_id
1 'polypeptide(L)'
;MENLINMESLENLKENLDKALSEVPANYLLGAGAVAWLLSSGLKHAGKAKAASFVEALSVPVLSIGLYYKMTEISRKKEVLAD
;
A
#
# COMPACT_ATOMS: atom_id res chain seq x y z
N MET A 1 -20.51 20.76 12.12
CA MET A 1 -19.38 19.82 12.02
C MET A 1 -18.65 20.19 10.74
N GLU A 2 -17.49 20.83 10.85
CA GLU A 2 -16.68 21.17 9.67
C GLU A 2 -16.10 19.88 9.10
N ASN A 3 -16.33 19.66 7.81
CA ASN A 3 -15.83 18.49 7.11
C ASN A 3 -14.32 18.71 6.89
N LEU A 4 -13.50 18.17 7.78
CA LEU A 4 -12.02 18.27 7.75
C LEU A 4 -11.40 17.61 6.50
N ILE A 5 -12.21 16.96 5.67
CA ILE A 5 -11.84 16.45 4.35
C ILE A 5 -12.35 17.45 3.30
N ASN A 6 -11.64 18.56 3.15
CA ASN A 6 -11.80 19.43 1.98
C ASN A 6 -11.15 18.72 0.76
N MET A 7 -11.71 18.85 -0.45
CA MET A 7 -11.16 18.20 -1.66
C MET A 7 -9.68 18.54 -1.87
N GLU A 8 -9.31 19.79 -1.60
CA GLU A 8 -7.93 20.29 -1.64
C GLU A 8 -6.99 19.57 -0.65
N SER A 9 -7.48 19.24 0.56
CA SER A 9 -6.72 18.48 1.55
C SER A 9 -6.49 17.03 1.09
N LEU A 10 -7.47 16.44 0.40
CA LEU A 10 -7.38 15.08 -0.11
C LEU A 10 -6.46 15.00 -1.34
N GLU A 11 -6.46 16.03 -2.20
CA GLU A 11 -5.51 16.17 -3.30
C GLU A 11 -4.07 16.34 -2.81
N ASN A 12 -3.85 17.22 -1.82
CA ASN A 12 -2.55 17.37 -1.19
C ASN A 12 -2.07 16.08 -0.50
N LEU A 13 -2.98 15.36 0.15
CA LEU A 13 -2.67 14.06 0.74
C LEU A 13 -2.25 13.05 -0.33
N LYS A 14 -2.97 13.02 -1.46
CA LYS A 14 -2.65 12.17 -2.60
C LYS A 14 -1.29 12.53 -3.19
N GLU A 15 -0.99 13.80 -3.47
CA GLU A 15 0.32 14.22 -4.00
C GLU A 15 1.47 13.87 -3.06
N ASN A 16 1.28 14.06 -1.74
CA ASN A 16 2.31 13.72 -0.75
C ASN A 16 2.52 12.21 -0.65
N LEU A 17 1.44 11.43 -0.70
CA LEU A 17 1.51 9.98 -0.79
C LEU A 17 2.19 9.52 -2.07
N ASP A 18 1.85 10.10 -3.22
CA ASP A 18 2.42 9.73 -4.51
C ASP A 18 3.91 10.05 -4.56
N LYS A 19 4.34 11.21 -4.04
CA LYS A 19 5.76 11.54 -3.88
C LYS A 19 6.47 10.51 -3.00
N ALA A 20 5.94 10.23 -1.81
CA ALA A 20 6.56 9.30 -0.87
C ALA A 20 6.59 7.85 -1.40
N LEU A 21 5.58 7.44 -2.18
CA LEU A 21 5.48 6.09 -2.74
C LEU A 21 6.24 5.96 -4.06
N SER A 22 6.44 7.04 -4.82
CA SER A 22 7.20 7.03 -6.08
C SER A 22 8.67 6.65 -5.90
N GLU A 23 9.23 6.93 -4.72
CA GLU A 23 10.59 6.54 -4.34
C GLU A 23 10.70 5.08 -3.91
N VAL A 24 9.57 4.43 -3.61
CA VAL A 24 9.53 3.04 -3.12
C VAL A 24 9.21 2.10 -4.28
N PRO A 25 10.08 1.14 -4.62
CA PRO A 25 9.79 0.21 -5.71
C PRO A 25 8.53 -0.62 -5.39
N ALA A 26 7.67 -0.84 -6.38
CA ALA A 26 6.41 -1.58 -6.19
C ALA A 26 6.62 -2.96 -5.55
N ASN A 27 7.74 -3.64 -5.89
CA ASN A 27 8.11 -4.93 -5.30
C ASN A 27 8.37 -4.85 -3.78
N TYR A 28 8.89 -3.72 -3.29
CA TYR A 28 9.13 -3.51 -1.86
C TYR A 28 7.80 -3.32 -1.11
N LEU A 29 6.84 -2.61 -1.68
CA LEU A 29 5.50 -2.48 -1.11
C LEU A 29 4.78 -3.83 -1.04
N LEU A 30 4.86 -4.62 -2.12
CA LEU A 30 4.31 -5.98 -2.15
C LEU A 30 4.99 -6.89 -1.12
N GLY A 31 6.31 -6.81 -1.01
CA GLY A 31 7.09 -7.55 -0.02
C GLY A 31 6.73 -7.16 1.42
N ALA A 32 6.65 -5.86 1.70
CA ALA A 32 6.26 -5.34 3.01
C ALA A 32 4.84 -5.77 3.39
N GLY A 33 3.91 -5.72 2.44
CA GLY A 33 2.54 -6.19 2.63
C GLY A 33 2.48 -7.70 2.91
N ALA A 34 3.24 -8.52 2.17
CA ALA A 34 3.30 -9.96 2.38
C ALA A 34 3.94 -10.33 3.73
N VAL A 35 5.03 -9.65 4.10
CA VAL A 35 5.69 -9.82 5.41
C VAL A 35 4.75 -9.42 6.54
N ALA A 36 4.03 -8.30 6.42
CA ALA A 36 3.06 -7.88 7.42
C ALA A 36 1.92 -8.91 7.57
N TRP A 37 1.42 -9.45 6.46
CA TRP A 37 0.37 -10.47 6.49
C TRP A 37 0.84 -11.77 7.16
N LEU A 38 2.06 -12.21 6.84
CA LEU A 38 2.67 -13.39 7.43
C LEU A 38 3.00 -13.18 8.93
N LEU A 39 3.46 -11.98 9.28
CA LEU A 39 3.67 -11.55 10.66
C LEU A 39 2.38 -11.55 11.47
N SER A 40 1.27 -11.06 10.88
CA SER A 40 -0.05 -11.13 11.52
C SER A 40 -0.43 -12.57 11.87
N SER A 41 -0.24 -13.51 10.93
CA SER A 41 -0.49 -14.94 11.16
C SER A 41 0.36 -15.50 12.31
N GLY A 42 1.64 -15.13 12.38
CA GLY A 42 2.52 -15.49 13.50
C GLY A 42 2.05 -14.91 14.84
N LEU A 43 1.58 -13.65 14.86
CA LEU A 43 1.02 -13.04 16.06
C LEU A 43 -0.30 -13.68 16.50
N LYS A 44 -1.16 -14.13 15.56
CA LYS A 44 -2.36 -14.91 15.89
C LYS A 44 -1.97 -16.21 16.59
N HIS A 45 -0.96 -16.90 16.08
CA HIS A 45 -0.46 -18.14 16.67
C HIS A 45 0.16 -17.94 18.06
N ALA A 46 0.82 -16.80 18.28
CA ALA A 46 1.37 -16.41 19.59
C ALA A 46 0.33 -15.85 20.59
N GLY A 47 -0.96 -15.92 20.28
CA GLY A 47 -2.04 -15.43 21.15
C GLY A 47 -2.21 -13.90 21.18
N LYS A 48 -1.49 -13.15 20.34
CA LYS A 48 -1.54 -11.69 20.26
C LYS A 48 -2.58 -11.19 19.25
N ALA A 49 -3.85 -11.56 19.47
CA ALA A 49 -4.95 -11.30 18.53
C ALA A 49 -5.15 -9.81 18.17
N LYS A 50 -5.00 -8.88 19.13
CA LYS A 50 -5.15 -7.44 18.88
C LYS A 50 -4.08 -6.89 17.93
N ALA A 51 -2.83 -7.25 18.18
CA ALA A 51 -1.71 -6.80 17.35
C ALA A 51 -1.72 -7.49 15.97
N ALA A 52 -2.13 -8.76 15.89
CA ALA A 52 -2.35 -9.42 14.62
C ALA A 52 -3.41 -8.72 13.76
N SER A 53 -4.55 -8.35 14.35
CA SER A 53 -5.63 -7.65 13.64
C SER A 53 -5.19 -6.28 13.12
N PHE A 54 -4.42 -5.53 13.91
CA PHE A 54 -3.86 -4.24 13.48
C PHE A 54 -2.89 -4.38 12.30
N VAL A 55 -1.98 -5.35 12.38
CA VAL A 55 -1.00 -5.60 11.30
C VAL A 55 -1.70 -6.14 10.04
N GLU A 56 -2.72 -6.97 10.18
CA GLU A 56 -3.53 -7.47 9.06
C GLU A 56 -4.28 -6.31 8.37
N ALA A 57 -4.91 -5.43 9.16
CA ALA A 57 -5.59 -4.25 8.66
C ALA A 57 -4.67 -3.29 7.88
N LEU A 58 -3.37 -3.23 8.24
CA LEU A 58 -2.36 -2.47 7.50
C LEU A 58 -1.79 -3.23 6.29
N SER A 59 -1.75 -4.56 6.34
CA SER A 59 -1.21 -5.37 5.23
C SER A 59 -2.03 -5.22 3.95
N VAL A 60 -3.37 -5.17 4.06
CA VAL A 60 -4.29 -5.04 2.92
C VAL A 60 -4.05 -3.76 2.12
N PRO A 61 -4.09 -2.54 2.69
CA PRO A 61 -3.86 -1.31 1.93
C PRO A 61 -2.44 -1.24 1.36
N VAL A 62 -1.42 -1.73 2.08
CA VAL A 62 -0.04 -1.77 1.57
C VAL A 62 0.08 -2.69 0.35
N LEU A 63 -0.54 -3.87 0.39
CA LEU A 63 -0.61 -4.79 -0.76
C LEU A 63 -1.38 -4.19 -1.93
N SER A 64 -2.51 -3.51 -1.67
CA SER A 64 -3.30 -2.84 -2.71
C SER A 64 -2.51 -1.74 -3.43
N ILE A 65 -1.78 -0.90 -2.69
CA ILE A 65 -0.93 0.14 -3.26
C ILE A 65 0.20 -0.49 -4.08
N GLY A 66 0.89 -1.50 -3.52
CA GLY A 66 1.95 -2.22 -4.22
C GLY A 66 1.48 -2.87 -5.53
N LEU A 67 0.29 -3.49 -5.52
CA LEU A 67 -0.32 -4.09 -6.71
C LEU A 67 -0.68 -3.04 -7.76
N TYR A 68 -1.26 -1.92 -7.32
CA TYR A 68 -1.61 -0.82 -8.22
C TYR A 68 -0.37 -0.29 -8.94
N TYR A 69 0.68 0.03 -8.18
CA TYR A 69 1.95 0.52 -8.74
C TYR A 69 2.62 -0.52 -9.67
N LYS A 70 2.56 -1.80 -9.31
CA LYS A 70 3.09 -2.87 -10.15
C LYS A 70 2.34 -2.99 -11.48
N MET A 71 1.01 -2.91 -11.45
CA MET A 71 0.19 -2.95 -12.66
C MET A 71 0.43 -1.72 -13.54
N THR A 72 0.50 -0.52 -12.96
CA THR A 72 0.76 0.70 -13.74
C THR A 72 2.15 0.69 -14.38
N GLU A 73 3.17 0.17 -13.69
CA GLU A 73 4.51 -0.02 -14.23
C GLU A 73 4.51 -1.02 -15.42
N ILE A 74 3.81 -2.16 -15.27
CA ILE A 74 3.67 -3.16 -16.34
C ILE A 74 2.94 -2.58 -17.56
N SER A 75 1.84 -1.86 -17.35
CA SER A 75 1.07 -1.23 -18.43
C SER A 75 1.91 -0.20 -19.18
N ARG A 76 2.66 0.67 -18.47
CA ARG A 76 3.54 1.66 -19.10
C ARG A 76 4.67 1.00 -19.90
N LYS A 77 5.23 -0.10 -19.38
CA LYS A 77 6.28 -0.87 -20.09
C LYS A 77 5.74 -1.52 -21.37
N LYS A 78 4.46 -1.89 -21.39
CA LYS A 78 3.80 -2.52 -22.54
C LYS A 78 3.53 -1.52 -23.68
N GLU A 79 3.21 -0.26 -23.36
CA GLU A 79 3.07 0.81 -24.37
C GLU A 79 4.40 1.15 -25.04
N VAL A 80 5.51 1.20 -24.28
CA VAL A 80 6.85 1.49 -24.81
C VAL A 80 7.41 0.37 -25.71
N LEU A 81 6.92 -0.86 -25.57
CA LEU A 81 7.32 -2.01 -26.39
C LEU A 81 6.48 -2.19 -27.67
N ALA A 82 5.43 -1.39 -27.83
CA ALA A 82 4.53 -1.44 -28.99
C ALA A 82 4.80 -0.33 -30.03
N ASP A 83 5.77 0.54 -29.76
CA ASP A 83 6.33 1.57 -30.65
C ASP A 83 7.70 1.11 -31.16
#